data_AF-A0A7V8TV54-F1
#
_entry.id   AF-A0A7V8TV54-F1
#
_cell.length_a   1.000
_cell.length_b   1.000
_cell.length_c   1.000
_cell.angle_alpha   90.00
_cell.angle_beta   90.00
_cell.angle_gamma   90.00
#
_symmetry.space_group_name_H-M   'P 1'
#
loop_
_entity.id
_entity.type
_entity.pdbx_description
1 polymer ?
#
loop_
_entity_poly.entity_id
_entity_poly.type
_entity_poly.pdbx_seq_one_letter_code
_entity_poly.pdbx_strand_id
1 'polypeptide(L)'
;MSEKFEQISIKPGFMKHNGGLLFKAIKENEYQFKITINENHLNAAGITHGGFISAFVDAGAGTAAHRSANNNPCVTISLELKFISAVRLGQELFGNTKIQKKTKSMIFLTCELT
;
A
#
# COMPACT_ATOMS: atom_id res chain seq x y z
N MET A 1 -14.58 -13.38 1.80
CA MET A 1 -13.45 -12.81 1.02
C MET A 1 -12.22 -13.70 1.24
N SER A 2 -11.26 -13.72 0.31
CA SER A 2 -10.06 -14.57 0.43
C SER A 2 -9.21 -14.12 1.62
N GLU A 3 -8.89 -15.04 2.53
CA GLU A 3 -8.02 -14.75 3.68
C GLU A 3 -6.53 -14.68 3.29
N LYS A 4 -6.18 -15.16 2.10
CA LYS A 4 -4.80 -15.28 1.65
C LYS A 4 -4.33 -14.00 0.98
N PHE A 5 -3.10 -13.61 1.30
CA PHE A 5 -2.41 -12.55 0.58
C PHE A 5 -2.03 -13.01 -0.83
N GLU A 6 -2.25 -12.15 -1.81
CA GLU A 6 -1.88 -12.38 -3.20
C GLU A 6 -0.82 -11.36 -3.63
N GLN A 7 0.20 -11.81 -4.36
CA GLN A 7 1.19 -10.90 -4.96
C GLN A 7 0.59 -10.25 -6.20
N ILE A 8 0.31 -8.95 -6.12
CA ILE A 8 -0.37 -8.24 -7.21
C ILE A 8 0.60 -7.56 -8.19
N SER A 9 1.89 -7.43 -7.82
CA SER A 9 2.92 -6.80 -8.66
C SER A 9 3.51 -7.80 -9.67
N ILE A 10 2.66 -8.36 -10.53
CA ILE A 10 3.05 -9.42 -11.48
C ILE A 10 3.73 -8.90 -12.75
N LYS A 11 3.31 -7.73 -13.24
CA LYS A 11 3.87 -7.10 -14.45
C LYS A 11 5.16 -6.33 -14.12
N PRO A 12 6.11 -6.21 -15.07
CA PRO A 12 7.22 -5.27 -14.94
C PRO A 12 6.70 -3.87 -14.61
N GLY A 13 7.37 -3.17 -13.70
CA GLY A 13 6.93 -1.86 -13.24
C GLY A 13 7.47 -1.50 -11.87
N PHE A 14 7.21 -0.25 -11.48
CA PHE A 14 7.79 0.38 -10.28
C PHE A 14 7.68 -0.51 -9.03
N MET A 15 6.48 -0.99 -8.68
CA MET A 15 6.32 -1.79 -7.46
C MET A 15 6.98 -3.17 -7.55
N LYS A 16 7.03 -3.80 -8.72
CA LYS A 16 7.73 -5.08 -8.89
C LYS A 16 9.24 -4.92 -8.65
N HIS A 17 9.83 -3.81 -9.09
CA HIS A 17 11.24 -3.48 -8.80
C HIS A 17 11.48 -3.17 -7.32
N ASN A 18 10.47 -2.64 -6.63
CA ASN A 18 10.53 -2.30 -5.21
C ASN A 18 10.06 -3.46 -4.29
N GLY A 19 10.18 -4.72 -4.72
CA GLY A 19 9.86 -5.89 -3.87
C GLY A 19 8.41 -6.40 -3.95
N GLY A 20 7.56 -5.71 -4.70
CA GLY A 20 6.16 -6.08 -4.93
C GLY A 20 5.23 -5.65 -3.80
N LEU A 21 4.01 -6.19 -3.85
CA LEU A 21 2.96 -5.86 -2.89
C LEU A 21 2.05 -7.07 -2.69
N LEU A 22 2.03 -7.60 -1.48
CA LEU A 22 1.07 -8.62 -1.10
C LEU A 22 -0.22 -7.92 -0.67
N PHE A 23 -1.37 -8.35 -1.19
CA PHE A 23 -2.64 -7.66 -0.98
C PHE A 23 -3.77 -8.66 -0.72
N LYS A 24 -4.72 -8.30 0.16
CA LYS A 24 -5.98 -9.02 0.35
C LYS A 24 -7.13 -8.08 0.68
N ALA A 25 -8.35 -8.52 0.40
CA ALA A 25 -9.56 -7.85 0.88
C ALA A 25 -9.98 -8.49 2.22
N ILE A 26 -10.26 -7.66 3.23
CA ILE A 26 -10.68 -8.16 4.54
C ILE A 26 -12.20 -8.31 4.54
N LYS A 27 -12.90 -7.20 4.24
CA LYS A 27 -14.36 -7.13 4.10
C LYS A 27 -14.69 -5.94 3.18
N GLU A 28 -15.97 -5.63 3.04
CA GLU A 28 -16.39 -4.49 2.23
C GLU A 28 -15.67 -3.21 2.67
N ASN A 29 -15.10 -2.47 1.72
CA ASN A 29 -14.37 -1.22 1.93
C ASN A 29 -13.13 -1.29 2.82
N GLU A 30 -12.67 -2.47 3.24
CA GLU A 30 -11.48 -2.64 4.07
C GLU A 30 -10.51 -3.65 3.45
N TYR A 31 -9.27 -3.21 3.30
CA TYR A 31 -8.21 -3.94 2.60
C TYR A 31 -6.94 -3.93 3.43
N GLN A 32 -6.11 -4.94 3.22
CA GLN A 32 -4.80 -5.02 3.84
C GLN A 32 -3.76 -5.37 2.81
N PHE A 33 -2.61 -4.73 2.92
CA PHE A 33 -1.44 -5.03 2.11
C PHE A 33 -0.20 -5.12 2.98
N LYS A 34 0.81 -5.85 2.52
CA LYS A 34 2.04 -6.03 3.28
C LYS A 34 3.27 -6.18 2.40
N ILE A 35 4.43 -5.95 3.00
CA ILE A 35 5.75 -6.25 2.44
C ILE A 35 6.73 -6.59 3.56
N THR A 36 7.75 -7.39 3.26
CA THR A 36 8.90 -7.59 4.13
C THR A 36 10.02 -6.65 3.68
N ILE A 37 10.55 -5.85 4.60
CA ILE A 37 11.61 -4.89 4.32
C ILE A 37 12.91 -5.63 3.99
N ASN A 38 13.52 -5.28 2.86
CA ASN A 38 14.82 -5.77 2.41
C ASN A 38 15.83 -4.62 2.23
N GLU A 39 17.06 -4.97 1.86
CA GLU A 39 18.18 -4.04 1.73
C GLU A 39 17.92 -2.93 0.70
N ASN A 40 17.17 -3.21 -0.37
CA ASN A 40 16.82 -2.23 -1.40
C ASN A 40 15.83 -1.16 -0.91
N HIS A 41 15.16 -1.39 0.22
CA HIS A 41 14.21 -0.45 0.81
C HIS A 41 14.86 0.52 1.80
N LEU A 42 16.13 0.31 2.15
CA LEU A 42 16.81 1.08 3.19
C LEU A 42 17.33 2.42 2.65
N ASN A 43 17.45 3.39 3.55
CA ASN A 43 18.19 4.63 3.33
C ASN A 43 19.64 4.51 3.81
N ALA A 44 20.43 5.57 3.66
CA ALA A 44 21.83 5.62 4.07
C ALA A 44 22.06 5.40 5.59
N ALA A 45 21.02 5.54 6.42
CA ALA A 45 21.06 5.28 7.86
C ALA A 45 20.69 3.84 8.23
N GLY A 46 20.45 2.95 7.26
CA GLY A 46 20.13 1.55 7.49
C GLY A 46 18.70 1.27 7.98
N ILE A 47 17.80 2.27 7.89
CA ILE A 47 16.35 2.10 8.15
C ILE A 47 15.56 2.29 6.87
N THR A 48 14.29 1.87 6.85
CA THR A 48 13.45 1.97 5.65
C THR A 48 13.31 3.42 5.19
N HIS A 49 13.56 3.66 3.90
CA HIS A 49 13.49 4.98 3.30
C HIS A 49 12.04 5.50 3.30
N GLY A 50 11.83 6.73 3.79
CA GLY A 50 10.48 7.33 3.86
C GLY A 50 9.78 7.38 2.50
N GLY A 51 10.52 7.68 1.43
CA GLY A 51 9.99 7.64 0.05
C GLY A 51 9.53 6.25 -0.40
N PHE A 52 10.18 5.17 0.06
CA PHE A 52 9.70 3.81 -0.22
C PHE A 52 8.40 3.53 0.53
N ILE A 53 8.32 3.91 1.82
CA ILE A 53 7.09 3.79 2.61
C ILE A 53 5.94 4.57 1.94
N SER A 54 6.19 5.78 1.46
CA SER A 54 5.19 6.57 0.73
C SER A 54 4.69 5.84 -0.51
N ALA A 55 5.60 5.28 -1.31
CA ALA A 55 5.22 4.56 -2.51
C ALA A 55 4.51 3.22 -2.21
N PHE A 56 4.87 2.55 -1.12
CA PHE A 56 4.18 1.36 -0.62
C PHE A 56 2.73 1.69 -0.22
N VAL A 57 2.52 2.78 0.52
CA VAL A 57 1.16 3.25 0.89
C VAL A 57 0.37 3.66 -0.34
N ASP A 58 0.98 4.41 -1.27
CA ASP A 58 0.34 4.83 -2.53
C ASP A 58 -0.14 3.61 -3.34
N ALA A 59 0.74 2.62 -3.55
CA ALA A 59 0.39 1.41 -4.28
C ALA A 59 -0.72 0.59 -3.59
N GLY A 60 -0.64 0.44 -2.26
CA GLY A 60 -1.63 -0.30 -1.49
C GLY A 60 -2.99 0.38 -1.43
N ALA A 61 -3.03 1.65 -1.04
CA ALA A 61 -4.26 2.42 -0.98
C ALA A 61 -4.85 2.66 -2.38
N GLY A 62 -4.02 2.92 -3.39
CA GLY A 62 -4.45 3.05 -4.79
C GLY A 62 -5.06 1.75 -5.34
N THR A 63 -4.51 0.58 -4.97
CA THR A 63 -5.13 -0.72 -5.30
C THR A 63 -6.49 -0.88 -4.63
N ALA A 64 -6.62 -0.49 -3.37
CA ALA A 64 -7.92 -0.49 -2.68
C ALA A 64 -8.93 0.42 -3.39
N ALA A 65 -8.52 1.62 -3.80
CA ALA A 65 -9.34 2.55 -4.59
C ALA A 65 -9.84 1.89 -5.88
N HIS A 66 -8.91 1.35 -6.69
CA HIS A 66 -9.20 0.67 -7.94
C HIS A 66 -10.19 -0.49 -7.77
N ARG A 67 -9.98 -1.36 -6.77
CA ARG A 67 -10.88 -2.49 -6.49
C ARG A 67 -12.26 -2.00 -6.04
N SER A 68 -12.33 -0.98 -5.18
CA SER A 68 -13.61 -0.38 -4.74
C SER A 68 -14.35 0.35 -5.87
N ALA A 69 -13.63 0.73 -6.93
CA ALA A 69 -14.15 1.36 -8.14
C ALA A 69 -14.62 0.35 -9.21
N ASN A 70 -14.85 -0.93 -8.85
CA ASN A 70 -15.13 -2.02 -9.80
C ASN A 70 -14.02 -2.19 -10.85
N ASN A 71 -12.77 -2.07 -10.42
CA ASN A 71 -11.58 -2.14 -11.27
C ASN A 71 -11.50 -1.05 -12.35
N ASN A 72 -12.14 0.10 -12.14
CA ASN A 72 -11.91 1.27 -12.96
C ASN A 72 -10.55 1.93 -12.62
N PRO A 73 -9.83 2.47 -13.61
CA PRO A 73 -8.58 3.19 -13.37
C PRO A 73 -8.76 4.31 -12.34
N CYS A 74 -7.83 4.38 -11.39
CA CYS A 74 -7.78 5.40 -10.34
C CYS A 74 -6.36 5.97 -10.31
N VAL A 75 -6.25 7.28 -10.11
CA VAL A 75 -4.97 7.98 -9.95
C VAL A 75 -4.96 8.72 -8.62
N THR A 76 -3.81 8.75 -7.97
CA THR A 76 -3.63 9.48 -6.71
C THR A 76 -3.61 10.98 -6.99
N ILE A 77 -4.55 11.72 -6.40
CA ILE A 77 -4.62 13.18 -6.50
C ILE A 77 -3.85 13.83 -5.35
N SER A 78 -3.94 13.27 -4.15
CA SER A 78 -3.26 13.76 -2.94
C SER A 78 -2.96 12.60 -2.00
N LEU A 79 -1.79 12.65 -1.37
CA LEU A 79 -1.35 11.70 -0.35
C LEU A 79 -0.69 12.47 0.79
N GLU A 80 -1.27 12.39 1.99
CA GLU A 80 -0.70 12.93 3.22
C GLU A 80 -0.22 11.76 4.09
N LEU A 81 1.01 11.87 4.62
CA LEU A 81 1.62 10.86 5.47
C LEU A 81 2.21 11.51 6.71
N LYS A 82 2.04 10.84 7.85
CA LYS A 82 2.68 11.20 9.12
C LYS A 82 3.50 10.01 9.60
N PHE A 83 4.82 10.17 9.59
CA PHE A 83 5.74 9.13 10.06
C PHE A 83 5.86 9.19 11.58
N ILE A 84 5.51 8.09 12.26
CA ILE A 84 5.48 8.02 13.72
C ILE A 84 6.72 7.30 14.29
N SER A 85 7.15 6.22 13.63
CA SER A 85 8.30 5.41 14.06
C SER A 85 9.06 4.81 12.87
N ALA A 86 10.31 4.43 13.09
CA ALA A 86 11.15 3.80 12.07
C ALA A 86 10.75 2.34 11.82
N VAL A 87 10.85 1.91 10.55
CA VAL A 87 10.73 0.50 10.12
C VAL A 87 12.11 -0.01 9.75
N ARG A 88 12.48 -1.21 10.22
CA ARG A 88 13.82 -1.79 10.12
C ARG A 88 13.87 -2.97 9.16
N LEU A 89 15.07 -3.30 8.70
CA LEU A 89 15.35 -4.46 7.85
C LEU A 89 14.74 -5.74 8.43
N GLY A 90 14.12 -6.55 7.57
CA GLY A 90 13.51 -7.84 7.94
C GLY A 90 12.13 -7.74 8.59
N GLN A 91 11.67 -6.55 9.00
CA GLN A 91 10.32 -6.40 9.53
C GLN A 91 9.27 -6.57 8.42
N GLU A 92 8.12 -7.14 8.77
CA GLU A 92 6.93 -7.06 7.94
C GLU A 92 6.22 -5.75 8.25
N LEU A 93 5.96 -4.96 7.20
CA LEU A 93 5.17 -3.75 7.27
C LEU A 93 3.78 -4.02 6.70
N PHE A 94 2.74 -3.74 7.47
CA PHE A 94 1.36 -3.89 7.07
C PHE A 94 0.72 -2.53 6.86
N GLY A 95 -0.08 -2.39 5.81
CA GLY A 95 -0.96 -1.24 5.59
C GLY A 95 -2.42 -1.68 5.64
N ASN A 96 -3.17 -1.10 6.58
CA ASN A 96 -4.60 -1.31 6.73
C ASN A 96 -5.33 -0.12 6.13
N THR A 97 -6.01 -0.31 5.00
CA THR A 97 -6.71 0.77 4.29
C THR A 97 -8.21 0.59 4.35
N LYS A 98 -8.91 1.71 4.59
CA LYS A 98 -10.37 1.81 4.59
C LYS A 98 -10.86 2.87 3.61
N ILE A 99 -11.87 2.53 2.81
CA ILE A 99 -12.61 3.49 1.99
C ILE A 99 -13.56 4.28 2.90
N GLN A 100 -13.34 5.59 3.01
CA GLN A 100 -14.12 6.47 3.87
C GLN A 100 -15.34 7.04 3.14
N LYS A 101 -15.15 7.40 1.87
CA LYS A 101 -16.22 7.98 1.03
C LYS A 101 -15.92 7.74 -0.44
N LYS A 102 -16.97 7.39 -1.19
CA LYS A 102 -16.94 7.30 -2.66
C LYS A 102 -17.95 8.29 -3.24
N THR A 103 -17.50 9.09 -4.20
CA THR A 103 -18.36 10.00 -4.98
C THR A 103 -18.40 9.52 -6.43
N LYS A 104 -18.97 10.34 -7.33
CA LYS A 104 -18.95 10.07 -8.76
C LYS A 104 -17.53 10.04 -9.35
N SER A 105 -16.60 10.82 -8.81
CA SER A 105 -15.26 11.04 -9.40
C SER A 105 -14.09 10.95 -8.42
N MET A 106 -14.34 10.79 -7.11
CA MET A 106 -13.29 10.73 -6.09
C MET A 106 -13.55 9.60 -5.09
N ILE A 107 -12.45 9.04 -4.58
CA ILE A 107 -12.45 8.05 -3.52
C ILE A 107 -11.53 8.56 -2.42
N PHE A 108 -12.08 8.68 -1.21
CA PHE A 108 -11.36 9.12 -0.02
C PHE A 108 -11.07 7.90 0.85
N LEU A 109 -9.84 7.78 1.31
CA LEU A 109 -9.36 6.62 2.05
C LEU A 109 -8.40 7.03 3.15
N THR A 110 -8.36 6.23 4.21
CA THR A 110 -7.39 6.31 5.30
C THR A 110 -6.56 5.05 5.32
N CYS A 111 -5.28 5.17 5.67
CA CYS A 111 -4.37 4.05 5.82
C CYS A 111 -3.62 4.17 7.15
N GLU A 112 -3.53 3.07 7.89
CA GLU A 112 -2.67 2.95 9.07
C GLU A 112 -1.60 1.90 8.82
N LEU A 113 -0.36 2.23 9.19
CA LEU A 113 0.79 1.35 9.09
C LEU A 113 1.11 0.72 10.44
N THR A 114 1.38 -0.58 10.45
CA THR A 114 1.76 -1.37 11.65
C THR A 114 2.86 -2.36 11.32
#